data_AF-X1KS27-F1
#
_entry.id   AF-X1KS27-F1
#
_cell.length_a   1.000
_cell.length_b   1.000
_cell.length_c   1.000
_cell.angle_alpha   90.00
_cell.angle_beta   90.00
_cell.angle_gamma   90.00
#
_symmetry.space_group_name_H-M   'P 1'
#
loop_
_entity.id
_entity.type
_entity.pdbx_description
1 polymer ?
#
loop_
_entity_poly.entity_id
_entity_poly.type
_entity_poly.pdbx_seq_one_letter_code
_entity_poly.pdbx_strand_id
1 'polypeptide(L)' 'MDMVHLHVHSQYSMQDGLCSLDDLIKQANKFNMKAVALTDHDGLYGAIQFYKKAKSAGIKPIIGCEIRVKDN' A
#
# COMPACT_ATOMS: atom_id res chain seq x y z
N MET A 1 1.65 8.33 -19.59
CA MET A 1 2.81 8.42 -18.68
C MET A 1 2.48 7.49 -17.52
N ASP A 2 3.26 6.43 -17.31
CA ASP A 2 2.98 5.44 -16.26
C ASP A 2 3.46 6.00 -14.91
N MET A 3 2.56 6.07 -13.92
CA MET A 3 2.86 6.55 -12.57
C MET A 3 2.55 5.44 -11.55
N VAL A 4 3.42 5.27 -10.56
CA VAL A 4 3.28 4.29 -9.48
C VAL A 4 3.48 5.00 -8.15
N HIS A 5 2.51 4.90 -7.23
CA HIS A 5 2.68 5.38 -5.87
C HIS A 5 3.53 4.39 -5.07
N LEU A 6 4.66 4.88 -4.55
CA LEU A 6 5.63 4.10 -3.79
C LEU A 6 5.61 4.36 -2.28
N HIS A 7 4.88 5.39 -1.85
CA HIS A 7 4.68 5.77 -0.44
C HIS A 7 3.18 5.92 -0.21
N VAL A 8 2.56 4.91 0.40
CA VAL A 8 1.11 4.83 0.59
C VAL A 8 0.81 4.20 1.94
N HIS A 9 -0.04 4.87 2.70
CA HIS A 9 -0.59 4.37 3.96
C HIS A 9 -1.99 3.80 3.75
N SER A 10 -2.25 2.66 4.37
CA SER A 10 -3.58 2.06 4.47
C SER A 10 -4.15 2.21 5.87
N GLN A 11 -5.36 1.72 6.08
CA GLN A 11 -6.00 1.58 7.40
C GLN A 11 -5.15 0.87 8.47
N TYR A 12 -4.09 0.16 8.08
CA TYR A 12 -3.17 -0.49 9.00
C TYR A 12 -2.12 0.46 9.59
N SER A 13 -1.98 1.66 9.04
CA SER A 13 -1.28 2.78 9.68
C SER A 13 -2.16 3.36 10.80
N MET A 14 -2.08 2.78 12.00
CA MET A 14 -2.96 3.15 13.11
C MET A 14 -2.94 4.67 13.39
N GLN A 15 -4.13 5.25 13.57
CA GLN A 15 -4.39 6.69 13.83
C GLN A 15 -4.20 7.67 12.65
N ASP A 16 -3.68 7.23 11.50
CA ASP A 16 -3.40 8.10 10.34
C ASP A 16 -3.94 7.53 9.00
N GLY A 17 -4.04 6.20 8.93
CA GLY A 17 -4.51 5.46 7.78
C GLY A 17 -6.03 5.50 7.59
N LEU A 18 -6.51 6.25 6.60
CA LEU A 18 -7.94 6.32 6.27
C LEU A 18 -8.36 5.43 5.09
N CYS A 19 -7.40 4.98 4.27
CA CYS A 19 -7.69 4.24 3.05
C CYS A 19 -7.79 2.73 3.30
N SER A 20 -8.92 2.11 3.00
CA SER A 20 -9.04 0.64 3.02
C SER A 20 -8.20 0.03 1.89
N LEU A 21 -7.72 -1.21 2.08
CA LEU A 21 -6.97 -1.90 1.03
C LEU A 21 -7.82 -2.14 -0.24
N ASP A 22 -9.13 -2.32 -0.09
CA ASP A 22 -10.03 -2.50 -1.23
C ASP A 22 -10.17 -1.20 -2.03
N ASP A 23 -10.31 -0.07 -1.36
CA ASP A 23 -10.38 1.24 -2.02
C ASP A 23 -9.07 1.57 -2.70
N LEU A 24 -7.93 1.31 -2.05
CA LEU A 24 -6.60 1.50 -2.64
C LEU A 24 -6.46 0.74 -3.96
N ILE A 25 -6.81 -0.54 -3.98
CA ILE A 25 -6.69 -1.40 -5.17
C ILE A 25 -7.71 -0.99 -6.24
N LYS A 26 -8.93 -0.63 -5.84
CA LYS A 26 -9.96 -0.12 -6.75
C LYS A 26 -9.50 1.17 -7.44
N GLN A 27 -8.89 2.10 -6.72
CA GLN A 27 -8.34 3.32 -7.33
C GLN A 27 -7.17 3.00 -8.25
N ALA A 28 -6.22 2.15 -7.82
CA ALA A 28 -5.09 1.76 -8.66
C ALA A 28 -5.55 1.13 -9.98
N ASN A 29 -6.58 0.27 -9.95
CA ASN A 29 -7.22 -0.26 -11.15
C ASN A 29 -7.88 0.83 -12.00
N LYS A 30 -8.65 1.74 -11.38
CA LYS A 30 -9.32 2.86 -12.08
C LYS A 30 -8.33 3.72 -12.87
N PHE A 31 -7.14 3.92 -12.33
CA PHE A 31 -6.07 4.69 -12.97
C PHE A 31 -5.14 3.85 -13.85
N ASN A 32 -5.46 2.57 -14.09
CA ASN A 32 -4.64 1.63 -14.87
C ASN A 32 -3.18 1.51 -14.38
N MET A 33 -2.98 1.60 -13.07
CA MET A 33 -1.65 1.45 -12.46
C MET A 33 -1.21 -0.01 -12.49
N LYS A 34 -0.05 -0.29 -13.08
CA LYS A 34 0.53 -1.64 -13.16
C LYS A 34 1.10 -2.14 -11.82
N ALA A 35 1.40 -1.22 -10.90
CA ALA A 35 1.94 -1.51 -9.59
C ALA A 35 1.47 -0.46 -8.58
N VAL A 36 1.46 -0.83 -7.30
CA VAL A 36 1.26 0.10 -6.18
C VAL A 36 1.99 -0.42 -4.95
N ALA A 37 2.54 0.49 -4.14
CA ALA A 37 3.16 0.13 -2.89
C ALA A 37 2.20 0.22 -1.71
N LEU A 38 2.52 -0.53 -0.66
CA LEU A 38 2.00 -0.34 0.69
C LEU A 38 3.19 -0.10 1.62
N THR A 39 3.19 1.03 2.32
CA THR A 39 4.26 1.47 3.23
C THR A 39 3.65 1.99 4.53
N ASP A 40 2.99 1.11 5.29
CA ASP A 40 2.35 1.50 6.54
C ASP A 40 3.37 1.91 7.62
N HIS A 41 2.91 2.71 8.60
CA HIS A 41 3.72 3.14 9.75
C HIS A 41 4.11 1.98 10.65
N ASP A 42 5.42 1.84 10.91
CA ASP A 42 6.06 0.98 11.92
C ASP A 42 5.63 -0.50 11.92
N GLY A 43 5.04 -0.99 10.83
CA GLY A 43 4.66 -2.38 10.69
C GLY A 43 4.16 -2.79 9.31
N LEU A 44 4.02 -4.10 9.14
CA LEU A 44 3.56 -4.77 7.91
C LEU A 44 2.20 -5.47 8.11
N TYR A 45 1.34 -4.92 8.97
CA TYR A 45 0.10 -5.58 9.40
C TYR A 45 -0.84 -5.91 8.23
N GLY A 46 -0.91 -5.02 7.22
CA GLY A 46 -1.72 -5.20 6.02
C GLY A 46 -1.06 -6.01 4.89
N ALA A 47 0.22 -6.36 5.01
CA ALA A 47 1.05 -6.80 3.87
C ALA A 47 0.51 -8.05 3.16
N ILE A 48 0.11 -9.08 3.92
CA ILE A 48 -0.42 -10.33 3.33
C ILE A 48 -1.77 -10.11 2.66
N GLN A 49 -2.65 -9.31 3.28
CA GLN A 49 -3.97 -9.03 2.72
C GLN A 49 -3.84 -8.18 1.45
N PHE A 50 -3.00 -7.16 1.48
CA PHE A 50 -2.68 -6.32 0.34
C PHE A 50 -2.10 -7.12 -0.81
N TYR A 51 -1.10 -7.97 -0.54
CA TYR A 51 -0.49 -8.84 -1.55
C TYR A 51 -1.53 -9.69 -2.27
N LYS A 52 -2.41 -10.37 -1.52
CA LYS A 52 -3.45 -11.24 -2.08
C LYS A 52 -4.42 -10.42 -2.94
N LYS A 53 -4.94 -9.32 -2.43
CA LYS A 53 -5.92 -8.48 -3.14
C LYS A 53 -5.31 -7.84 -4.40
N ALA A 54 -4.10 -7.28 -4.32
CA ALA A 54 -3.43 -6.64 -5.44
C ALA A 54 -3.13 -7.66 -6.56
N LYS A 55 -2.63 -8.84 -6.19
CA LYS A 55 -2.35 -9.93 -7.14
C LYS A 55 -3.62 -10.43 -7.82
N SER A 56 -4.72 -10.60 -7.08
CA SER A 56 -6.03 -10.93 -7.63
C SER A 56 -6.56 -9.87 -8.60
N ALA A 57 -6.19 -8.60 -8.39
CA ALA A 57 -6.52 -7.49 -9.28
C ALA A 57 -5.56 -7.33 -10.48
N GLY A 58 -4.53 -8.17 -10.61
CA GLY A 58 -3.53 -8.04 -11.68
C GLY A 58 -2.55 -6.88 -11.49
N ILE A 59 -2.52 -6.26 -10.31
CA ILE A 59 -1.60 -5.18 -9.96
C ILE A 59 -0.38 -5.78 -9.27
N LYS A 60 0.84 -5.37 -9.65
CA LYS A 60 2.06 -5.78 -8.97
C LYS A 60 2.13 -5.13 -7.58
N PRO A 61 2.05 -5.90 -6.47
CA PRO A 61 2.23 -5.33 -5.14
C PRO A 61 3.71 -5.02 -4.87
N ILE A 62 3.97 -3.86 -4.26
CA ILE A 62 5.26 -3.50 -3.69
C ILE A 62 5.07 -3.40 -2.18
N ILE A 63 5.76 -4.25 -1.41
CA ILE A 63 5.61 -4.29 0.04
C ILE A 63 6.77 -3.52 0.66
N GLY A 64 6.45 -2.54 1.49
CA GLY A 64 7.39 -1.77 2.27
C GLY A 64 6.77 -1.32 3.59
N CYS A 65 7.51 -0.52 4.34
CA CYS A 65 7.09 0.03 5.61
C CYS A 65 7.77 1.40 5.80
N GLU A 66 7.03 2.37 6.33
CA GLU A 66 7.62 3.61 6.80
C GLU A 66 8.08 3.40 8.25
N ILE A 67 9.39 3.46 8.46
CA ILE A 67 10.02 3.15 9.75
C ILE A 67 10.50 4.44 10.40
N ARG A 68 10.10 4.66 11.66
CA ARG A 68 10.68 5.71 12.49
C ARG A 68 12.05 5.28 12.98
N VAL A 69 13.07 6.04 12.59
CA VAL A 69 14.44 5.86 13.05
C VAL A 69 14.71 6.89 14.14
N LYS A 70 15.29 6.47 15.26
CA LYS A 70 15.76 7.37 16.31
C LYS A 70 17.29 7.38 16.29
N ASP A 71 17.87 8.58 16.21
CA ASP A 71 19.32 8.75 16.35
C ASP A 71 19.73 8.54 17.82
N ASN A 72 20.86 7.86 18.01
CA ASN A 72 21.47 7.59 19.32
C ASN A 72 22.23 8.80 19.84
#